data_AF-S8E2H5-F1
#
_entry.id   AF-S8E2H5-F1
#
_cell.length_a   1.000
_cell.length_b   1.000
_cell.length_c   1.000
_cell.angle_alpha   90.00
_cell.angle_beta   90.00
_cell.angle_gamma   90.00
#
_symmetry.space_group_name_H-M   'P 1'
#
loop_
_entity.id
_entity.type
_entity.pdbx_description
1 polymer ?
#
loop_
_entity_poly.entity_id
_entity_poly.type
_entity_poly.pdbx_seq_one_letter_code
_entity_poly.pdbx_strand_id
1 'polypeptide(L)'
;MATRNRTILFRKYRDALKSVRVPAGSSPSSSRGGGPVIELSTTSFLNPNRSYAPLSTEDPGISSVGTVAIGLPPAWVDVSEEISANVQRVKVKMAELAKAHAKALMPSFGDGKEDQRQIESLTHEITELLKKSERRLQKLSAAGPSEDLNIRKNVQ
;
A
#
# COMPACT_ATOMS: atom_id res chain seq x y z
N MET A 1 1.40 -41.53 -6.18
CA MET A 1 0.20 -40.76 -6.62
C MET A 1 0.68 -39.44 -7.21
N ALA A 2 0.50 -39.21 -8.51
CA ALA A 2 0.95 -37.99 -9.19
C ALA A 2 -0.19 -36.96 -9.22
N THR A 3 0.03 -35.77 -8.67
CA THR A 3 -0.98 -34.69 -8.69
C THR A 3 -0.90 -33.93 -10.01
N ARG A 4 -2.05 -33.80 -10.69
CA ARG A 4 -2.14 -33.09 -11.97
C ARG A 4 -1.98 -31.58 -11.75
N ASN A 5 -1.13 -30.93 -12.54
CA ASN A 5 -0.91 -29.48 -12.48
C ASN A 5 -2.20 -28.70 -12.85
N ARG A 6 -2.70 -27.86 -11.92
CA ARG A 6 -3.98 -27.13 -12.04
C ARG A 6 -3.84 -25.67 -12.50
N THR A 7 -2.62 -25.21 -12.83
CA THR A 7 -2.34 -23.81 -13.16
C THR A 7 -3.15 -23.30 -14.35
N ILE A 8 -3.44 -24.17 -15.33
CA ILE A 8 -4.23 -23.82 -16.51
C ILE A 8 -5.68 -23.47 -16.14
N LEU A 9 -6.27 -24.19 -15.17
CA LEU A 9 -7.64 -23.94 -14.71
C LEU A 9 -7.75 -22.57 -14.03
N PHE A 10 -6.78 -22.24 -13.17
CA PHE A 10 -6.73 -20.96 -12.48
C PHE A 10 -6.51 -19.78 -13.43
N ARG A 11 -5.66 -19.94 -14.45
CA ARG A 11 -5.45 -18.92 -15.49
C ARG A 11 -6.74 -18.61 -16.25
N LYS A 12 -7.47 -19.63 -16.69
CA LYS A 12 -8.75 -19.47 -17.40
C LYS A 12 -9.79 -18.72 -16.55
N TYR A 13 -9.92 -19.08 -15.27
CA TYR A 13 -10.85 -18.42 -14.36
C TYR A 13 -10.48 -16.94 -14.15
N ARG A 14 -9.19 -16.65 -13.94
CA ARG A 14 -8.70 -15.27 -13.78
C ARG A 14 -8.96 -14.43 -15.02
N ASP A 15 -8.72 -14.97 -16.21
CA ASP A 15 -8.86 -14.23 -17.46
C ASP A 15 -10.33 -13.98 -17.82
N ALA A 16 -11.24 -14.90 -17.47
CA ALA A 16 -12.69 -14.71 -17.62
C ALA A 16 -13.25 -13.55 -16.77
N LEU A 17 -12.64 -13.24 -15.62
CA LEU A 17 -13.05 -12.12 -14.77
C LEU A 17 -12.45 -10.77 -15.22
N LYS A 18 -11.45 -10.77 -16.11
CA LYS A 18 -10.85 -9.53 -16.62
C LYS A 18 -11.76 -8.81 -17.61
N SER A 19 -12.59 -9.53 -18.37
CA SER A 19 -13.51 -8.91 -19.34
C SER A 19 -14.73 -8.23 -18.70
N VAL A 20 -15.00 -8.47 -17.41
CA VAL A 20 -16.10 -7.82 -16.67
C VAL A 20 -15.68 -6.45 -16.11
N ARG A 21 -14.38 -6.20 -15.94
CA ARG A 21 -13.87 -4.91 -15.46
C ARG A 21 -13.63 -3.98 -16.65
N VAL A 22 -14.68 -3.26 -17.06
CA VAL A 22 -14.55 -2.08 -17.93
C VAL A 22 -13.58 -1.09 -17.25
N PRO A 23 -12.58 -0.53 -17.98
CA PRO A 23 -11.76 0.54 -17.45
C PRO A 23 -12.66 1.74 -17.11
N ALA A 24 -12.80 2.05 -15.81
CA ALA A 24 -13.40 3.31 -15.38
C ALA A 24 -12.43 4.43 -15.75
N GLY A 25 -12.55 4.93 -16.98
CA GLY A 25 -11.61 5.88 -17.55
C GLY A 25 -12.06 6.42 -18.91
N SER A 26 -13.35 6.71 -19.07
CA SER A 26 -13.87 7.55 -20.17
C SER A 26 -15.30 7.99 -19.82
N SER A 27 -15.45 9.20 -19.26
CA SER A 27 -16.77 9.85 -19.19
C SER A 27 -17.13 10.40 -20.56
N PRO A 28 -18.40 10.27 -21.00
CA PRO A 28 -19.04 11.33 -21.75
C PRO A 28 -20.17 11.91 -20.92
N SER A 29 -20.12 13.23 -20.78
CA SER A 29 -21.22 14.05 -20.29
C SER A 29 -22.40 13.99 -21.26
N SER A 30 -23.61 13.83 -20.70
CA SER A 30 -24.85 14.57 -21.00
C SER A 30 -26.10 13.73 -21.28
N SER A 31 -27.18 14.21 -20.66
CA SER A 31 -28.62 14.01 -20.95
C SER A 31 -29.34 12.76 -20.43
N ARG A 32 -30.21 13.02 -19.43
CA ARG A 32 -31.60 12.58 -19.28
C ARG A 32 -32.02 11.30 -20.05
N GLY A 33 -32.40 10.27 -19.30
CA GLY A 33 -33.20 9.14 -19.81
C GLY A 33 -32.71 7.81 -19.27
N GLY A 34 -33.65 6.94 -18.90
CA GLY A 34 -33.44 5.66 -18.20
C GLY A 34 -32.19 4.88 -18.60
N GLY A 35 -31.39 4.52 -17.60
CA GLY A 35 -30.26 3.62 -17.76
C GLY A 35 -30.72 2.21 -18.18
N PRO A 36 -29.87 1.45 -18.90
CA PRO A 36 -30.24 0.14 -19.41
C PRO A 36 -30.44 -0.83 -18.25
N VAL A 37 -31.65 -1.36 -18.14
CA VAL A 37 -31.94 -2.57 -17.37
C VAL A 37 -31.09 -3.69 -17.99
N ILE A 38 -30.15 -4.21 -17.22
CA ILE A 38 -29.44 -5.44 -17.61
C ILE A 38 -30.47 -6.57 -17.45
N GLU A 39 -31.17 -6.88 -18.55
CA GLU A 39 -31.90 -8.13 -18.69
C GLU A 39 -30.89 -9.28 -18.58
N LEU A 40 -30.88 -9.94 -17.43
CA LEU A 40 -30.25 -11.24 -17.29
C LEU A 40 -31.19 -12.26 -17.93
N SER A 41 -31.06 -12.47 -19.23
CA SER A 41 -31.72 -13.57 -19.92
C SER A 41 -31.27 -14.90 -19.30
N THR A 42 -32.20 -15.51 -18.56
CA THR A 42 -32.41 -16.95 -18.35
C THR A 42 -31.26 -17.86 -18.80
N THR A 43 -30.39 -18.26 -17.86
CA THR A 43 -29.76 -19.59 -17.93
C THR A 43 -30.43 -20.49 -16.90
N SER A 44 -31.52 -21.10 -17.34
CA SER A 44 -32.16 -22.22 -16.66
C SER A 44 -31.19 -23.41 -16.63
N PHE A 45 -30.42 -23.55 -15.56
CA PHE A 45 -29.87 -24.83 -15.14
C PHE A 45 -30.55 -25.24 -13.83
N LEU A 46 -31.51 -26.13 -14.01
CA LEU A 46 -32.36 -26.81 -13.05
C LEU A 46 -31.65 -27.15 -11.73
N ASN A 47 -32.06 -26.50 -10.63
CA ASN A 47 -31.95 -27.10 -9.30
C ASN A 47 -33.09 -26.58 -8.40
N PRO A 48 -34.15 -27.38 -8.15
CA PRO A 48 -35.33 -26.93 -7.41
C PRO A 48 -35.16 -26.97 -5.88
N ASN A 49 -33.95 -27.25 -5.36
CA ASN A 49 -33.67 -27.36 -3.92
C ASN A 49 -32.55 -26.42 -3.47
N ARG A 50 -32.70 -25.12 -3.74
CA ARG A 50 -31.88 -24.07 -3.13
C ARG A 50 -32.77 -23.08 -2.41
N SER A 51 -32.99 -23.31 -1.11
CA SER A 51 -33.44 -22.28 -0.17
C SER A 51 -32.35 -21.22 -0.03
N TYR A 52 -32.30 -20.28 -0.96
CA TYR A 52 -31.57 -19.04 -0.78
C TYR A 52 -32.60 -17.97 -0.50
N ALA A 53 -32.55 -17.43 0.72
CA ALA A 53 -33.29 -16.24 1.05
C ALA A 53 -32.86 -15.14 0.06
N PRO A 54 -33.80 -14.49 -0.64
CA PRO A 54 -33.47 -13.32 -1.43
C PRO A 54 -32.86 -12.30 -0.45
N LEU A 55 -31.59 -11.93 -0.69
CA LEU A 55 -30.96 -10.82 0.01
C LEU A 55 -31.78 -9.59 -0.37
N SER A 56 -32.60 -9.21 0.59
CA SER A 56 -33.53 -8.13 0.48
C SER A 56 -32.70 -6.84 0.37
N THR A 57 -32.89 -6.14 -0.73
CA THR A 57 -32.24 -4.86 -1.02
C THR A 57 -32.94 -3.78 -0.21
N GLU A 58 -32.91 -3.89 1.11
CA GLU A 58 -33.14 -2.74 1.98
C GLU A 58 -31.81 -2.01 2.11
N ASP A 59 -31.79 -0.82 1.52
CA ASP A 59 -30.85 0.26 1.80
C ASP A 59 -31.25 0.90 3.14
N PRO A 60 -30.44 0.78 4.21
CA PRO A 60 -30.44 1.76 5.27
C PRO A 60 -29.29 2.74 4.98
N GLY A 61 -29.68 3.98 4.75
CA GLY A 61 -28.84 5.15 4.47
C GLY A 61 -27.38 5.04 4.90
N ILE A 62 -26.52 5.30 3.93
CA ILE A 62 -25.06 5.46 4.05
C ILE A 62 -24.76 6.54 5.11
N SER A 63 -24.68 6.12 6.36
CA SER A 63 -24.00 6.81 7.43
C SER A 63 -22.55 6.33 7.42
N SER A 64 -21.67 7.31 7.24
CA SER A 64 -20.22 7.20 7.07
C SER A 64 -19.49 6.48 8.21
N VAL A 65 -19.48 5.14 8.26
CA VAL A 65 -18.48 4.38 9.03
C VAL A 65 -18.23 3.03 8.35
N GLY A 66 -17.03 2.84 7.80
CA GLY A 66 -16.47 1.50 7.58
C GLY A 66 -16.80 0.82 6.25
N THR A 67 -16.51 1.47 5.11
CA THR A 67 -16.21 0.70 3.89
C THR A 67 -14.87 0.00 4.10
N VAL A 68 -14.90 -1.26 4.50
CA VAL A 68 -13.73 -2.14 4.45
C VAL A 68 -13.28 -2.23 2.99
N ALA A 69 -12.25 -1.48 2.65
CA ALA A 69 -11.61 -1.49 1.34
C ALA A 69 -10.81 -2.80 1.18
N ILE A 70 -11.50 -3.91 0.90
CA ILE A 70 -10.91 -5.28 0.73
C ILE A 70 -9.92 -5.37 -0.47
N GLY A 71 -9.56 -4.26 -1.12
CA GLY A 71 -8.68 -4.23 -2.28
C GLY A 71 -7.45 -3.33 -2.19
N LEU A 72 -7.31 -2.50 -1.14
CA LEU A 72 -6.14 -1.64 -0.95
C LEU A 72 -5.30 -2.22 0.20
N PRO A 73 -3.96 -2.24 0.07
CA PRO A 73 -3.11 -2.61 1.18
C PRO A 73 -3.42 -1.70 2.38
N PRO A 74 -3.33 -2.22 3.62
CA PRO A 74 -3.54 -1.40 4.80
C PRO A 74 -2.66 -0.15 4.78
N ALA A 75 -3.17 0.98 5.25
CA ALA A 75 -2.44 2.25 5.26
C ALA A 75 -1.08 2.19 5.99
N TRP A 76 -0.87 1.21 6.87
CA TRP A 76 0.44 1.00 7.52
C TRP A 76 1.52 0.54 6.53
N VAL A 77 1.15 -0.17 5.46
CA VAL A 77 2.10 -0.71 4.47
C VAL A 77 2.84 0.44 3.79
N ASP A 78 2.12 1.44 3.28
CA ASP A 78 2.72 2.62 2.64
C ASP A 78 3.70 3.34 3.57
N VAL A 79 3.33 3.49 4.84
CA VAL A 79 4.19 4.14 5.83
C VAL A 79 5.41 3.28 6.17
N SER A 80 5.27 1.95 6.22
CA SER A 80 6.39 1.03 6.45
C SER A 80 7.39 1.05 5.28
N GLU A 81 6.91 1.13 4.05
CA GLU A 81 7.74 1.27 2.85
C GLU A 81 8.51 2.59 2.87
N GLU A 82 7.86 3.69 3.24
CA GLU A 82 8.53 4.98 3.34
C GLU A 82 9.58 5.03 4.47
N ILE A 83 9.28 4.47 5.65
CA ILE A 83 10.26 4.36 6.73
C ILE A 83 11.45 3.52 6.27
N SER A 84 11.19 2.40 5.60
CA SER A 84 12.24 1.54 5.03
C SER A 84 13.12 2.32 4.04
N ALA A 85 12.52 3.12 3.16
CA ALA A 85 13.25 3.98 2.23
C ALA A 85 14.07 5.08 2.96
N ASN A 86 13.52 5.68 4.02
CA ASN A 86 14.25 6.65 4.85
C ASN A 86 15.46 5.99 5.53
N VAL A 87 15.31 4.77 6.07
CA VAL A 87 16.40 4.02 6.72
C VAL A 87 17.50 3.70 5.72
N GLN A 88 17.17 3.28 4.49
CA GLN A 88 18.18 3.06 3.46
C GLN A 88 18.94 4.35 3.12
N ARG A 89 18.23 5.48 2.99
CA ARG A 89 18.87 6.79 2.79
C ARG A 89 19.79 7.19 3.95
N VAL A 90 19.38 6.93 5.19
CA VAL A 90 20.22 7.16 6.37
C VAL A 90 21.49 6.32 6.31
N LYS A 91 21.40 5.03 5.93
CA LYS A 91 22.58 4.15 5.80
C LYS A 91 23.58 4.68 4.78
N VAL A 92 23.10 5.15 3.61
CA VAL A 92 23.96 5.74 2.58
C VAL A 92 24.67 6.99 3.11
N LYS A 93 23.92 7.92 3.71
CA LYS A 93 24.50 9.14 4.29
C LYS A 93 25.47 8.86 5.44
N MET A 94 25.22 7.82 6.24
CA MET A 94 26.13 7.41 7.30
C MET A 94 27.49 6.93 6.74
N ALA A 95 27.47 6.23 5.59
CA ALA A 95 28.69 5.84 4.91
C ALA A 95 29.44 7.07 4.33
N GLU A 96 28.73 8.06 3.82
CA GLU A 96 29.31 9.33 3.36
C GLU A 96 29.91 10.13 4.53
N LEU A 97 29.22 10.19 5.66
CA LEU A 97 29.69 10.82 6.89
C LEU A 97 30.99 10.15 7.36
N ALA A 98 31.06 8.82 7.35
CA ALA A 98 32.28 8.09 7.71
C ALA A 98 33.45 8.42 6.78
N LYS A 99 33.20 8.57 5.47
CA LYS A 99 34.22 9.01 4.49
C LYS A 99 34.68 10.44 4.76
N ALA A 100 33.75 11.35 5.07
CA ALA A 100 34.07 12.74 5.40
C ALA A 100 34.91 12.83 6.68
N HIS A 101 34.59 12.04 7.71
CA HIS A 101 35.41 11.92 8.92
C HIS A 101 36.81 11.37 8.63
N ALA A 102 36.92 10.32 7.81
CA ALA A 102 38.23 9.79 7.43
C ALA A 102 39.07 10.81 6.67
N LYS A 103 38.45 11.60 5.78
CA LYS A 103 39.10 12.69 5.04
C LYS A 103 39.57 13.81 5.96
N ALA A 104 38.74 14.25 6.90
CA ALA A 104 39.08 15.30 7.86
C ALA A 104 40.25 14.93 8.79
N LEU A 105 40.51 13.63 8.99
CA LEU A 105 41.64 13.13 9.78
C LEU A 105 42.96 13.05 8.99
N MET A 106 42.93 13.21 7.67
CA MET A 106 44.15 13.15 6.86
C MET A 106 44.97 14.43 7.01
N PRO A 107 46.31 14.32 7.12
CA PRO A 107 47.19 15.47 7.03
C PRO A 107 47.00 16.15 5.66
N SER A 108 46.27 17.26 5.64
CA SER A 108 45.98 18.05 4.45
C SER A 108 46.51 19.45 4.64
N PHE A 109 47.09 20.01 3.57
CA PHE A 109 47.61 21.38 3.57
C PHE A 109 46.50 22.45 3.37
N GLY A 110 45.25 22.03 3.12
CA GLY A 110 44.09 22.91 2.95
C GLY A 110 43.30 23.18 4.23
N ASP A 111 42.42 24.18 4.20
CA ASP A 111 41.55 24.54 5.32
C ASP A 111 40.48 23.46 5.57
N GLY A 112 40.62 22.68 6.64
CA GLY A 112 39.69 21.60 7.03
C GLY A 112 38.25 22.04 7.33
N LYS A 113 37.97 23.35 7.22
CA LYS A 113 36.62 23.92 7.39
C LYS A 113 35.59 23.38 6.40
N GLU A 114 35.97 23.04 5.18
CA GLU A 114 35.01 22.49 4.20
C GLU A 114 34.56 21.09 4.62
N ASP A 115 35.51 20.23 4.99
CA ASP A 115 35.21 18.88 5.46
C ASP A 115 34.37 18.91 6.75
N GLN A 116 34.66 19.86 7.65
CA GLN A 116 33.86 20.08 8.85
C GLN A 116 32.42 20.53 8.54
N ARG A 117 32.23 21.47 7.60
CA ARG A 117 30.89 21.88 7.14
C ARG A 117 30.13 20.72 6.52
N GLN A 118 30.82 19.88 5.74
CA GLN A 118 30.22 18.69 5.13
C GLN A 118 29.78 17.68 6.20
N ILE A 119 30.59 17.46 7.25
CA ILE A 119 30.25 16.60 8.39
C ILE A 119 29.01 17.13 9.11
N GLU A 120 28.95 18.43 9.40
CA GLU A 120 27.82 19.07 10.10
C GLU A 120 26.52 18.97 9.30
N SER A 121 26.60 19.21 7.99
CA SER A 121 25.48 19.09 7.06
C SER A 121 24.95 17.65 7.00
N LEU A 122 25.83 16.67 6.76
CA LEU A 122 25.44 15.26 6.71
C LEU A 122 24.83 14.79 8.03
N THR A 123 25.37 15.24 9.17
CA THR A 123 24.85 14.90 10.51
C THR A 123 23.45 15.46 10.74
N HIS A 124 23.21 16.72 10.35
CA HIS A 124 21.88 17.32 10.42
C HIS A 124 20.88 16.59 9.53
N GLU A 125 21.26 16.26 8.30
CA GLU A 125 20.39 15.56 7.37
C GLU A 125 20.01 14.15 7.85
N ILE A 126 20.96 13.41 8.43
CA ILE A 126 20.69 12.11 9.05
C ILE A 126 19.69 12.27 10.19
N THR A 127 19.93 13.26 11.07
CA THR A 127 19.07 13.52 12.24
C THR A 127 17.64 13.87 11.82
N GLU A 128 17.47 14.71 10.79
CA GLU A 128 16.15 15.07 10.28
C GLU A 128 15.43 13.89 9.62
N LEU A 129 16.15 13.02 8.88
CA LEU A 129 15.57 11.79 8.32
C LEU A 129 15.09 10.83 9.42
N LEU A 130 15.85 10.70 10.51
CA LEU A 130 15.48 9.87 11.66
C LEU A 130 14.25 10.44 12.37
N LYS A 131 14.25 11.73 12.70
CA LYS A 131 13.09 12.41 13.32
C LYS A 131 11.84 12.33 12.44
N LYS A 132 11.98 12.47 11.12
CA LYS A 132 10.85 12.32 10.18
C LYS A 132 10.28 10.91 10.23
N SER A 133 11.14 9.90 10.29
CA SER A 133 10.73 8.49 10.39
C SER A 133 10.05 8.19 11.73
N GLU A 134 10.59 8.73 12.83
CA GLU A 134 10.03 8.62 14.17
C GLU A 134 8.63 9.24 14.26
N ARG A 135 8.45 10.48 13.80
CA ARG A 135 7.13 11.15 13.79
C ARG A 135 6.07 10.35 13.03
N ARG A 136 6.47 9.68 11.94
CA ARG A 136 5.55 8.83 11.15
C ARG A 136 5.20 7.54 11.89
N LEU A 137 6.18 6.92 12.53
CA LEU A 137 5.97 5.74 13.36
C LEU A 137 5.03 6.04 14.55
N GLN A 138 5.22 7.19 15.21
CA GLN A 138 4.35 7.64 16.30
C GLN A 138 2.90 7.84 15.82
N LYS A 139 2.69 8.43 14.64
CA LYS A 139 1.35 8.58 14.05
C LYS A 139 0.66 7.24 13.79
N LEU A 140 1.38 6.22 13.30
CA LEU A 140 0.84 4.86 13.13
C LEU A 140 0.51 4.16 14.46
N SER A 141 1.25 4.47 15.52
CA SER A 141 0.97 3.95 16.86
C SER A 141 -0.27 4.59 17.47
N ALA A 142 -0.52 5.87 17.18
CA ALA A 142 -1.68 6.61 17.68
C ALA A 142 -2.97 6.35 16.88
N ALA A 143 -2.89 5.92 15.61
CA ALA A 143 -4.03 5.75 14.70
C ALA A 143 -4.94 4.52 15.00
N GLY A 144 -4.74 3.82 16.12
CA GLY A 144 -5.77 2.97 16.74
C GLY A 144 -5.45 1.46 16.77
N PRO A 145 -5.92 0.72 17.80
CA PRO A 145 -5.40 -0.61 18.15
C PRO A 145 -6.28 -1.79 17.69
N SER A 146 -7.47 -1.61 17.12
CA SER A 146 -8.49 -2.67 17.15
C SER A 146 -8.33 -3.81 16.14
N GLU A 147 -7.77 -3.58 14.94
CA GLU A 147 -7.66 -4.65 13.91
C GLU A 147 -6.23 -4.88 13.42
N ASP A 148 -5.36 -3.87 13.53
CA ASP A 148 -4.01 -3.84 12.96
C ASP A 148 -2.95 -4.51 13.85
N LEU A 149 -3.21 -4.65 15.15
CA LEU A 149 -2.27 -5.24 16.13
C LEU A 149 -1.98 -6.73 15.87
N ASN A 150 -2.94 -7.48 15.32
CA ASN A 150 -2.75 -8.90 15.01
C ASN A 150 -1.96 -9.13 13.71
N ILE A 151 -2.01 -8.18 12.76
CA ILE A 151 -1.30 -8.29 11.48
C ILE A 151 0.19 -7.92 11.66
N ARG A 152 0.49 -6.96 12.55
CA ARG A 152 1.85 -6.46 12.82
C ARG A 152 2.79 -7.48 13.49
N LYS A 153 2.26 -8.52 14.14
CA LYS A 153 3.08 -9.54 14.84
C LYS A 153 3.78 -10.54 13.91
N ASN A 154 3.37 -10.62 12.63
CA ASN A 154 3.94 -11.57 11.67
C ASN A 154 5.02 -10.96 10.74
N VAL A 155 5.44 -9.71 11.00
CA VAL A 155 6.50 -9.00 10.25
C VAL A 155 7.79 -8.88 11.09
N GLN A 156 8.04 -9.84 11.99
CA GLN A 156 9.27 -9.95 12.77
C GLN A 156 10.05 -11.20 12.36
#